data_AF-A0A410QBN5-F1
#
_entry.id   AF-A0A410QBN5-F1
#
_cell.length_a   1.000
_cell.length_b   1.000
_cell.length_c   1.000
_cell.angle_alpha   90.00
_cell.angle_beta   90.00
_cell.angle_gamma   90.00
#
_symmetry.space_group_name_H-M   'P 1'
#
loop_
_entity.id
_entity.type
_entity.pdbx_description
1 polymer ?
#
loop_
_entity_poly.entity_id
_entity_poly.type
_entity_poly.pdbx_seq_one_letter_code
_entity_poly.pdbx_strand_id
1 'polypeptide(L)' 'MEDFIDFIIGIHIHDNDGENDLHLEVGKGIIEFKEIFSQLYTKLNDLIFVLEYRTIDFEMINSSVKYINAVIPCHR' A
#
# COMPACT_ATOMS: atom_id res chain seq x y z
N MET A 1 9.43 -3.80 12.40
CA MET A 1 9.36 -4.19 10.98
C MET A 1 10.69 -4.73 10.49
N GLU A 2 11.82 -4.09 10.86
CA GLU A 2 13.18 -4.45 10.43
C GLU A 2 13.48 -5.96 10.43
N ASP A 3 13.12 -6.68 11.50
CA ASP A 3 13.42 -8.13 11.61
C ASP A 3 12.69 -9.03 10.60
N PHE A 4 11.65 -8.53 9.94
CA PHE A 4 10.81 -9.32 9.03
C PHE A 4 10.83 -8.84 7.58
N ILE A 5 11.40 -7.66 7.31
CA ILE A 5 11.44 -7.05 5.97
C ILE A 5 12.00 -8.03 4.95
N ASP A 6 13.05 -8.78 5.31
CA ASP A 6 13.70 -9.75 4.43
C ASP A 6 12.84 -10.96 4.06
N PHE A 7 11.81 -11.28 4.86
CA PHE A 7 10.90 -12.40 4.62
C PHE A 7 9.62 -12.00 3.87
N ILE A 8 9.38 -10.71 3.66
CA ILE A 8 8.22 -10.24 2.88
C ILE A 8 8.46 -10.59 1.40
N ILE A 9 7.48 -11.28 0.80
CA ILE A 9 7.46 -11.68 -0.62
C ILE A 9 6.33 -11.01 -1.42
N GLY A 10 5.40 -10.34 -0.75
CA GLY A 10 4.27 -9.65 -1.36
C GLY A 10 3.45 -8.92 -0.30
N ILE A 11 2.71 -7.91 -0.72
CA ILE A 11 1.93 -7.03 0.16
C ILE A 11 0.55 -6.79 -0.45
N HIS A 12 -0.48 -7.11 0.32
CA HIS A 12 -1.84 -6.66 0.03
C HIS A 12 -2.04 -5.26 0.58
N ILE A 13 -2.67 -4.39 -0.19
CA ILE A 13 -2.84 -2.96 0.10
C ILE A 13 -4.32 -2.63 0.09
N HIS A 14 -4.77 -2.09 1.22
CA HIS A 14 -6.03 -1.38 1.40
C HIS A 14 -5.86 -0.42 2.56
N ASP A 15 -6.77 0.55 2.71
CA ASP A 15 -6.73 1.49 3.84
C ASP A 15 -7.76 1.14 4.91
N ASN A 16 -7.62 1.72 6.10
CA ASN A 16 -8.55 1.56 7.21
C ASN A 16 -8.52 2.72 8.20
N ASP A 17 -9.41 2.68 9.20
CA ASP A 17 -9.55 3.69 10.26
C ASP A 17 -8.62 3.45 11.47
N GLY A 18 -7.73 2.45 11.40
CA GLY A 18 -6.84 2.04 12.50
C GLY A 18 -7.44 1.03 13.47
N GLU A 19 -8.73 0.73 13.36
CA GLU A 19 -9.43 -0.16 14.28
C GLU A 19 -10.08 -1.35 13.55
N ASN A 20 -10.66 -1.09 12.38
CA ASN A 20 -11.50 -2.01 11.64
C ASN A 20 -10.89 -2.36 10.27
N ASP A 21 -11.09 -3.59 9.81
CA ASP A 21 -10.65 -4.01 8.49
C ASP A 21 -11.63 -3.58 7.38
N LEU A 22 -11.63 -2.27 7.10
CA LEU A 22 -12.64 -1.60 6.26
C LEU A 22 -12.42 -1.74 4.75
N HIS A 23 -11.22 -2.10 4.30
CA HIS A 23 -10.85 -2.15 2.89
C HIS A 23 -11.18 -0.86 2.12
N LEU A 24 -10.82 0.29 2.71
CA LEU A 24 -11.08 1.60 2.12
C LEU A 24 -10.14 1.89 0.95
N GLU A 25 -10.57 2.82 0.09
CA GLU A 25 -9.71 3.50 -0.88
C GLU A 25 -8.40 3.99 -0.24
N VAL A 26 -7.28 3.72 -0.90
CA VAL A 26 -5.96 4.15 -0.41
C VAL A 26 -5.89 5.68 -0.34
N GLY A 27 -5.54 6.19 0.85
CA GLY A 27 -5.46 7.62 1.14
C GLY A 27 -6.74 8.21 1.75
N LYS A 28 -7.74 7.39 2.07
CA LYS A 28 -8.96 7.79 2.78
C LYS A 28 -9.02 7.33 4.23
N GLY A 29 -8.12 6.42 4.62
CA GLY A 29 -7.96 5.98 6.00
C GLY A 29 -6.78 6.68 6.66
N ILE A 30 -6.16 5.98 7.61
CA ILE A 30 -5.07 6.51 8.44
C ILE A 30 -3.72 5.81 8.19
N ILE A 31 -3.65 4.86 7.26
CA ILE A 31 -2.40 4.15 7.00
C ILE A 31 -1.40 5.10 6.32
N GLU A 32 -0.25 5.29 6.96
CA GLU A 32 0.83 6.16 6.46
C GLU A 32 1.70 5.45 5.39
N PHE A 33 1.13 5.23 4.21
CA PHE A 33 1.77 4.48 3.11
C PHE A 33 3.13 5.03 2.70
N LYS A 34 3.33 6.35 2.74
CA LYS A 34 4.61 6.97 2.40
C LYS A 34 5.74 6.49 3.34
N GLU A 35 5.45 6.40 4.63
CA GLU A 35 6.42 5.92 5.62
C GLU A 35 6.70 4.43 5.44
N ILE A 36 5.64 3.64 5.20
CA ILE A 36 5.76 2.20 4.94
C ILE A 36 6.63 1.93 3.70
N PHE A 37 6.34 2.59 2.57
CA PHE A 37 7.15 2.41 1.35
C PHE A 37 8.58 2.92 1.51
N SER A 38 8.79 3.96 2.32
CA SER A 38 10.15 4.42 2.66
C SER A 38 10.94 3.37 3.44
N GLN A 39 10.30 2.65 4.37
CA GLN A 39 10.95 1.57 5.12
C GLN A 39 11.20 0.33 4.26
N LEU A 40 10.37 0.10 3.25
CA LEU A 40 10.51 -1.00 2.29
C LEU A 40 11.37 -0.64 1.07
N TYR A 41 11.97 0.56 1.03
CA TYR A 41 12.62 1.12 -0.15
C TYR A 41 13.56 0.15 -0.86
N THR A 42 14.38 -0.58 -0.08
CA THR A 42 15.38 -1.53 -0.60
C THR A 42 14.79 -2.77 -1.27
N LYS A 43 13.51 -3.06 -1.04
CA LYS A 43 12.80 -4.23 -1.59
C LYS A 43 11.67 -3.87 -2.56
N LEU A 44 11.40 -2.59 -2.80
CA LEU A 44 10.23 -2.17 -3.59
C LEU A 44 10.16 -2.85 -4.97
N ASN A 45 11.30 -3.09 -5.61
CA ASN A 45 11.35 -3.71 -6.94
C ASN A 45 11.14 -5.23 -6.91
N ASP A 46 11.31 -5.88 -5.77
CA ASP A 46 11.19 -7.33 -5.61
C ASP A 46 9.79 -7.74 -5.09
N LEU A 47 9.02 -6.77 -4.60
CA LEU A 47 7.72 -7.01 -3.98
C LEU A 47 6.58 -6.88 -4.98
N ILE A 48 5.66 -7.84 -4.93
CA ILE A 48 4.36 -7.73 -5.61
C ILE A 48 3.39 -7.01 -4.67
N PHE A 49 2.82 -5.92 -5.16
CA PHE A 49 1.76 -5.18 -4.47
C PHE A 49 0.40 -5.51 -5.09
N VAL A 50 -0.56 -5.91 -4.25
CA VAL A 50 -1.91 -6.26 -4.66
C VAL A 50 -2.90 -5.32 -3.98
N LEU A 51 -3.68 -4.57 -4.77
CA LEU A 51 -4.80 -3.81 -4.21
C LEU A 51 -5.93 -4.77 -3.81
N GLU A 52 -6.34 -4.74 -2.55
CA GLU A 52 -7.32 -5.66 -1.97
C GLU A 52 -8.62 -4.91 -1.59
N TYR A 53 -9.71 -5.23 -2.29
CA TYR A 53 -11.00 -4.59 -2.06
C TYR A 53 -12.13 -5.61 -2.02
N ARG A 54 -13.18 -5.30 -1.24
CA ARG A 54 -14.37 -6.16 -1.10
C ARG A 54 -15.28 -6.13 -2.33
N THR A 55 -15.21 -5.06 -3.10
CA THR A 55 -16.06 -4.83 -4.28
C THR A 55 -15.23 -4.26 -5.42
N ILE A 56 -15.63 -4.57 -6.66
CA ILE A 56 -15.01 -3.97 -7.84
C ILE A 56 -15.62 -2.58 -8.05
N ASP A 57 -14.86 -1.56 -7.69
CA ASP A 57 -15.13 -0.16 -8.00
C ASP A 57 -13.92 0.43 -8.73
N PHE A 58 -14.06 0.68 -10.04
CA PHE A 58 -12.96 1.16 -10.87
C PHE A 58 -12.52 2.59 -10.55
N GLU A 59 -13.42 3.44 -10.04
CA GLU A 59 -13.05 4.81 -9.68
C GLU A 59 -12.17 4.79 -8.45
N MET A 60 -12.59 4.04 -7.43
CA MET A 60 -11.83 3.81 -6.20
C MET A 60 -10.46 3.18 -6.48
N ILE A 61 -10.43 2.12 -7.32
CA ILE A 61 -9.18 1.44 -7.71
C ILE A 61 -8.24 2.43 -8.41
N ASN A 62 -8.74 3.21 -9.37
CA ASN A 62 -7.93 4.19 -10.10
C ASN A 62 -7.37 5.29 -9.20
N SER A 63 -8.16 5.80 -8.27
CA SER A 63 -7.71 6.81 -7.30
C SER A 63 -6.64 6.25 -6.36
N SER A 64 -6.79 5.00 -5.94
CA SER A 64 -5.80 4.31 -5.11
C SER A 64 -4.47 4.09 -5.85
N VAL A 65 -4.51 3.68 -7.12
CA VAL A 65 -3.30 3.57 -7.97
C VAL A 65 -2.61 4.93 -8.11
N LYS A 66 -3.37 6.01 -8.33
CA LYS A 66 -2.80 7.37 -8.41
C LYS A 66 -2.13 7.78 -7.10
N TYR A 67 -2.76 7.50 -5.96
CA TYR A 67 -2.19 7.80 -4.65
C TYR A 67 -0.87 7.03 -4.46
N ILE A 68 -0.87 5.71 -4.67
CA ILE A 68 0.33 4.87 -4.49
C ILE A 68 1.48 5.37 -5.37
N ASN A 69 1.22 5.65 -6.65
CA ASN A 69 2.24 6.18 -7.56
C ASN A 69 2.80 7.55 -7.13
N ALA A 70 2.05 8.34 -6.35
CA ALA A 70 2.50 9.62 -5.84
C ALA A 70 3.37 9.48 -4.57
N VAL A 71 3.18 8.42 -3.78
CA VAL A 71 3.87 8.22 -2.50
C VAL A 71 4.97 7.17 -2.53
N ILE A 72 4.95 6.26 -3.52
CA ILE A 72 6.00 5.27 -3.69
C ILE A 72 7.31 5.99 -4.07
N PRO A 73 8.41 5.76 -3.33
CA PRO A 73 9.67 6.42 -3.66
C PRO A 73 10.19 5.92 -5.01
N CYS A 74 10.35 6.82 -5.99
CA CYS A 74 11.01 6.48 -7.25
C CYS A 74 12.50 6.20 -7.00
N HIS A 75 12.99 5.02 -7.44
CA HIS A 75 14.41 4.87 -7.74
C HIS A 75 14.74 5.79 -8.93
N ARG A 76 15.42 6.91 -8.68
CA ARG A 76 16.13 7.65 -9.73
C ARG A 76 17.54 7.13 -9.85
#